data_AF-A0A1I8FNP7-F1
#
_entry.id   AF-A0A1I8FNP7-F1
#
_cell.length_a   1.000
_cell.length_b   1.000
_cell.length_c   1.000
_cell.angle_alpha   90.00
_cell.angle_beta   90.00
_cell.angle_gamma   90.00
#
_symmetry.space_group_name_H-M   'P 1'
#
loop_
_entity.id
_entity.type
_entity.pdbx_description
1 polymer ?
#
loop_
_entity_poly.entity_id
_entity_poly.type
_entity_poly.pdbx_seq_one_letter_code
_entity_poly.pdbx_strand_id
1 'polypeptide(L)'
;MTLRLQARLADALASGEFYEAQQLYRTLSFRLTARGQYDEAASLLYNGATALLNEGLHESGGDLACQMVAAQAKSTAEPPSVEFVSRVSALCRLMKPGSPEREMLTAKSIELTEACIRIKATIAPRNSASNYWN
;
A
#
# COMPACT_ATOMS: atom_id res chain seq x y z
N MET A 1 10.60 13.07 -17.51
CA MET A 1 10.08 13.85 -16.35
C MET A 1 10.21 13.10 -15.01
N THR A 2 10.07 11.77 -14.96
CA THR A 2 10.20 10.97 -13.71
C THR A 2 11.66 10.84 -13.21
N LEU A 3 12.62 10.74 -14.13
CA LEU A 3 14.06 10.57 -13.80
C LEU A 3 14.63 11.67 -12.89
N ARG A 4 14.23 12.93 -13.09
CA ARG A 4 14.71 14.05 -12.24
C ARG A 4 14.21 13.93 -10.79
N LEU A 5 12.98 13.47 -10.59
CA LEU A 5 12.45 13.26 -9.25
C LEU A 5 13.06 12.02 -8.57
N GLN A 6 13.38 10.98 -9.34
CA GLN A 6 14.09 9.81 -8.81
C GLN A 6 15.51 10.17 -8.38
N ALA A 7 16.24 10.96 -9.17
CA ALA A 7 17.55 11.49 -8.78
C ALA A 7 17.44 12.33 -7.50
N ARG A 8 16.50 13.29 -7.46
CA ARG A 8 16.27 14.13 -6.28
C ARG A 8 15.88 13.33 -5.04
N LEU A 9 15.11 12.25 -5.20
CA LEU A 9 14.75 11.35 -4.09
C LEU A 9 16.00 10.63 -3.57
N ALA A 10 16.86 10.13 -4.46
CA ALA A 10 18.11 9.50 -4.06
C ALA A 10 19.02 10.48 -3.30
N ASP A 11 19.13 11.73 -3.80
CA ASP A 11 19.91 12.79 -3.14
C ASP A 11 19.35 13.13 -1.76
N ALA A 12 18.02 13.26 -1.63
CA ALA A 12 17.36 13.54 -0.35
C ALA A 12 17.59 12.43 0.68
N LEU A 13 17.50 11.16 0.26
CA LEU A 13 17.80 10.01 1.13
C LEU A 13 19.27 9.99 1.55
N ALA A 14 20.20 10.23 0.62
CA ALA A 14 21.63 10.26 0.92
C ALA A 14 22.03 11.41 1.86
N SER A 15 21.27 12.52 1.81
CA SER A 15 21.52 13.72 2.61
C SER A 15 20.75 13.72 3.95
N GLY A 16 19.92 12.70 4.21
CA GLY A 16 19.09 12.64 5.42
C GLY A 16 17.91 13.61 5.42
N GLU A 17 17.55 14.17 4.26
CA GLU A 17 16.42 15.09 4.08
C GLU A 17 15.10 14.30 3.99
N PHE A 18 14.77 13.58 5.06
CA PHE A 18 13.71 12.58 5.04
C PHE A 18 12.31 13.14 4.86
N TYR A 19 12.06 14.38 5.28
CA TYR A 19 10.81 15.07 4.99
C TYR A 19 10.64 15.28 3.48
N GLU A 20 11.70 15.73 2.81
CA GLU A 20 11.70 15.88 1.35
C GLU A 20 11.55 14.53 0.66
N ALA A 21 12.27 13.50 1.12
CA ALA A 21 12.16 12.15 0.60
C ALA A 21 10.72 11.63 0.70
N GLN A 22 10.03 11.83 1.83
CA GLN A 22 8.62 11.46 2.00
C GLN A 22 7.74 12.16 0.96
N GLN A 23 7.88 13.47 0.76
CA GLN A 23 7.08 14.21 -0.23
C GLN A 23 7.35 13.74 -1.67
N LEU A 24 8.59 13.38 -1.98
CA LEU A 24 8.97 12.83 -3.28
C LEU A 24 8.36 11.43 -3.51
N TYR A 25 8.34 10.55 -2.50
CA TYR A 25 7.63 9.27 -2.56
C TYR A 25 6.13 9.45 -2.83
N ARG A 26 5.47 10.39 -2.13
CA ARG A 26 4.04 10.71 -2.35
C ARG A 26 3.79 11.21 -3.78
N THR A 27 4.66 12.10 -4.26
CA THR A 27 4.55 12.68 -5.61
C THR A 27 4.74 11.62 -6.70
N LEU A 28 5.75 10.77 -6.58
CA LEU A 28 6.06 9.72 -7.54
C LEU A 28 4.96 8.65 -7.57
N SER A 29 4.51 8.18 -6.42
CA SER A 29 3.44 7.18 -6.33
C SER A 29 2.11 7.70 -6.86
N PHE A 30 1.78 8.98 -6.63
CA PHE A 30 0.61 9.62 -7.23
C PHE A 30 0.67 9.59 -8.77
N ARG A 31 1.84 9.90 -9.35
CA ARG A 31 2.03 9.86 -10.81
C ARG A 31 1.89 8.45 -11.39
N LEU A 32 2.41 7.44 -10.71
CA LEU A 32 2.26 6.04 -11.11
C LEU A 32 0.80 5.61 -11.06
N THR A 33 0.11 5.93 -9.96
CA THR A 33 -1.32 5.65 -9.77
C THR A 33 -2.17 6.31 -10.85
N ALA A 34 -1.87 7.57 -11.22
CA ALA A 34 -2.58 8.30 -12.27
C ALA A 34 -2.44 7.66 -13.67
N ARG A 35 -1.45 6.78 -13.88
CA ARG A 35 -1.24 6.01 -15.11
C ARG A 35 -1.77 4.58 -15.02
N GLY A 36 -2.45 4.22 -13.93
CA GLY A 36 -2.89 2.85 -13.68
C GLY A 36 -1.76 1.90 -13.27
N GLN A 37 -0.57 2.40 -12.97
CA GLN A 37 0.59 1.59 -12.58
C GLN A 37 0.59 1.34 -11.06
N TYR A 38 -0.45 0.66 -10.58
CA TYR A 38 -0.69 0.53 -9.14
C TYR A 38 0.33 -0.36 -8.42
N ASP A 39 0.77 -1.47 -9.03
CA ASP A 39 1.78 -2.36 -8.43
C ASP A 39 3.14 -1.67 -8.30
N GLU A 40 3.50 -0.84 -9.28
CA GLU A 40 4.72 -0.03 -9.24
C GLU A 40 4.62 1.04 -8.15
N ALA A 41 3.45 1.69 -8.02
CA ALA A 41 3.19 2.64 -6.95
C ALA A 41 3.27 1.99 -5.55
N ALA A 42 2.67 0.82 -5.38
CA ALA A 42 2.71 0.07 -4.12
C ALA A 42 4.14 -0.38 -3.79
N SER A 43 4.91 -0.84 -4.77
CA SER A 43 6.31 -1.24 -4.58
C SER A 43 7.20 -0.05 -4.19
N LEU A 44 7.00 1.10 -4.83
CA LEU A 44 7.71 2.33 -4.49
C LEU A 44 7.39 2.78 -3.06
N LEU A 45 6.12 2.75 -2.66
CA LEU A 45 5.67 3.14 -1.33
C LEU A 45 6.14 2.16 -0.25
N TYR A 46 6.17 0.86 -0.54
CA TYR A 46 6.74 -0.15 0.34
C TYR A 46 8.22 0.13 0.64
N ASN A 47 9.01 0.41 -0.39
CA ASN A 47 10.43 0.72 -0.25
C ASN A 47 10.64 2.00 0.57
N GLY A 48 9.84 3.05 0.31
CA GLY A 48 9.91 4.30 1.07
C GLY A 48 9.50 4.12 2.52
N ALA A 49 8.40 3.42 2.79
CA ALA A 49 7.96 3.11 4.15
C ALA A 49 9.03 2.33 4.92
N THR A 50 9.62 1.30 4.30
CA THR A 50 10.70 0.51 4.90
C THR A 50 11.92 1.37 5.23
N ALA A 51 12.35 2.21 4.29
CA ALA A 51 13.49 3.11 4.49
C ALA A 51 13.27 4.06 5.68
N LEU A 52 12.11 4.73 5.73
CA LEU A 52 11.80 5.68 6.80
C LEU A 52 11.61 4.99 8.17
N LEU A 53 10.99 3.81 8.20
CA LEU A 53 10.83 3.04 9.44
C LEU A 53 12.17 2.58 10.01
N ASN A 54 13.13 2.21 9.17
CA ASN A 54 14.47 1.81 9.60
C ASN A 54 15.26 2.98 10.22
N GLU A 55 15.00 4.21 9.79
CA GLU A 55 15.55 5.44 10.38
C GLU A 55 14.78 5.92 11.63
N GLY A 56 13.79 5.15 12.09
CA GLY A 56 12.97 5.50 13.26
C GLY A 56 11.90 6.57 12.99
N LEU A 57 11.69 6.96 11.74
CA LEU A 57 10.67 7.93 11.31
C LEU A 57 9.31 7.24 11.20
N HIS A 58 8.77 6.83 12.34
CA HIS A 58 7.57 6.00 12.44
C HIS A 58 6.35 6.64 11.78
N GLU A 59 6.04 7.90 12.08
CA GLU A 59 4.90 8.62 11.51
C GLU A 59 4.98 8.68 9.97
N SER A 60 6.13 9.09 9.43
CA SER A 60 6.34 9.22 7.99
C SER A 60 6.32 7.86 7.28
N GLY A 61 6.95 6.84 7.87
CA GLY A 61 6.93 5.48 7.33
C GLY A 61 5.53 4.86 7.37
N GLY A 62 4.79 5.09 8.45
CA GLY A 62 3.40 4.69 8.61
C GLY A 62 2.45 5.34 7.60
N ASP A 63 2.62 6.63 7.33
CA ASP A 63 1.89 7.35 6.29
C ASP A 63 2.13 6.74 4.90
N LEU A 64 3.39 6.47 4.52
CA LEU A 64 3.69 5.82 3.25
C LEU A 64 3.13 4.39 3.17
N ALA A 65 3.19 3.64 4.28
CA ALA A 65 2.58 2.30 4.37
C ALA A 65 1.07 2.35 4.14
N CYS A 66 0.37 3.32 4.72
CA CYS A 66 -1.06 3.51 4.51
C CYS A 66 -1.37 3.90 3.05
N GLN A 67 -0.52 4.71 2.43
CA GLN A 67 -0.67 5.06 1.01
C GLN A 67 -0.43 3.84 0.10
N MET A 68 0.45 2.92 0.47
CA MET A 68 0.65 1.66 -0.27
C MET A 68 -0.67 0.86 -0.34
N VAL A 69 -1.38 0.74 0.78
CA VAL A 69 -2.70 0.09 0.83
C VAL A 69 -3.73 0.84 0.00
N ALA A 70 -3.73 2.17 0.05
CA ALA A 70 -4.63 2.98 -0.77
C ALA A 70 -4.35 2.86 -2.27
N ALA A 71 -3.09 2.68 -2.69
CA ALA A 71 -2.73 2.41 -4.07
C ALA A 71 -3.24 1.04 -4.53
N GLN A 72 -3.08 0.00 -3.68
CA GLN A 72 -3.60 -1.34 -3.95
C GLN A 72 -5.13 -1.33 -4.10
N ALA A 73 -5.84 -0.60 -3.25
CA ALA A 73 -7.29 -0.49 -3.28
C ALA A 73 -7.83 0.06 -4.62
N LYS A 74 -7.04 0.89 -5.31
CA LYS A 74 -7.42 1.43 -6.64
C LYS A 74 -7.22 0.43 -7.77
N SER A 75 -6.45 -0.63 -7.54
CA SER A 75 -6.03 -1.57 -8.58
C SER A 75 -6.97 -2.76 -8.79
N THR A 76 -7.82 -3.08 -7.80
CA THR A 76 -8.46 -4.41 -7.78
C THR A 76 -9.96 -4.42 -7.47
N ALA A 77 -10.69 -5.23 -8.25
CA ALA A 77 -11.90 -5.94 -7.84
C ALA A 77 -11.58 -7.31 -7.19
N GLU A 78 -10.31 -7.71 -7.17
CA GLU A 78 -9.81 -8.97 -6.63
C GLU A 78 -9.12 -8.81 -5.26
N PRO A 79 -9.02 -9.87 -4.44
CA PRO A 79 -8.29 -9.84 -3.18
C PRO A 79 -6.81 -9.51 -3.37
N PRO A 80 -6.15 -8.91 -2.35
CA PRO A 80 -4.72 -8.64 -2.40
C PRO A 80 -3.89 -9.92 -2.59
N SER A 81 -2.78 -9.81 -3.32
CA SER A 81 -1.85 -10.92 -3.53
C SER A 81 -1.14 -11.34 -2.24
N VAL A 82 -0.62 -12.57 -2.20
CA VAL A 82 0.19 -13.07 -1.08
C VAL A 82 1.44 -12.20 -0.86
N GLU A 83 2.03 -11.70 -1.94
CA GLU A 83 3.17 -10.78 -1.86
C GLU A 83 2.79 -9.47 -1.17
N PHE A 84 1.63 -8.88 -1.53
CA PHE A 84 1.13 -7.67 -0.89
C PHE A 84 0.90 -7.87 0.61
N VAL A 85 0.25 -8.99 0.99
CA VAL A 85 0.03 -9.34 2.40
C VAL A 85 1.37 -9.50 3.14
N SER A 86 2.37 -10.08 2.49
CA SER A 86 3.72 -10.24 3.04
C SER A 86 4.39 -8.89 3.28
N ARG A 87 4.23 -7.93 2.36
CA ARG A 87 4.73 -6.55 2.52
C ARG A 87 4.08 -5.83 3.70
N VAL A 88 2.75 -5.92 3.83
CA VAL A 88 2.03 -5.37 5.00
C VAL A 88 2.56 -5.99 6.31
N SER A 89 2.70 -7.32 6.34
CA SER A 89 3.24 -8.03 7.51
C SER A 89 4.65 -7.58 7.86
N ALA A 90 5.51 -7.36 6.86
CA ALA A 90 6.87 -6.87 7.07
C ALA A 90 6.88 -5.46 7.69
N LEU A 91 6.07 -4.53 7.16
CA LEU A 91 5.95 -3.17 7.70
C LEU A 91 5.43 -3.17 9.14
N CYS A 92 4.42 -4.00 9.45
CA CYS A 92 3.91 -4.15 10.82
C CYS A 92 4.96 -4.65 11.83
N ARG A 93 5.98 -5.38 11.39
CA ARG A 93 7.10 -5.83 12.25
C ARG A 93 8.11 -4.73 12.52
N LEU A 94 8.26 -3.77 11.61
CA LEU A 94 9.10 -2.60 11.81
C LEU A 94 8.45 -1.56 12.74
N MET A 95 7.12 -1.62 12.91
CA MET A 95 6.37 -0.74 13.78
C MET A 95 6.20 -1.31 15.20
N LYS A 96 6.23 -0.43 16.20
CA LYS A 96 5.99 -0.83 17.60
C LYS A 96 4.58 -1.41 17.75
N PRO A 97 4.40 -2.52 18.49
CA PRO A 97 3.06 -3.02 18.83
C PRO A 97 2.23 -1.94 19.53
N GLY A 98 0.97 -1.78 19.13
CA GLY A 98 0.05 -0.76 19.68
C GLY A 98 0.37 0.69 19.29
N SER A 99 1.28 0.91 18.32
CA SER A 99 1.52 2.25 17.79
C SER A 99 0.37 2.70 16.88
N PRO A 100 0.04 4.00 16.86
CA PRO A 100 -1.01 4.54 15.99
C PRO A 100 -0.83 4.19 14.51
N GLU A 101 0.41 4.19 14.03
CA GLU A 101 0.75 3.87 12.64
C GLU A 101 0.44 2.41 12.30
N ARG A 102 0.75 1.50 13.23
CA ARG A 102 0.47 0.07 13.06
C ARG A 102 -1.01 -0.22 13.13
N GLU A 103 -1.73 0.42 14.05
CA GLU A 103 -3.18 0.29 14.15
C GLU A 103 -3.86 0.80 12.88
N MET A 104 -3.44 1.96 12.38
CA MET A 104 -3.96 2.55 11.14
C MET A 104 -3.68 1.65 9.93
N LEU A 105 -2.45 1.14 9.79
CA LEU A 105 -2.09 0.24 8.69
C LEU A 105 -2.90 -1.06 8.74
N THR A 106 -3.08 -1.61 9.94
CA THR A 106 -3.88 -2.84 10.15
C THR A 106 -5.34 -2.59 9.77
N ALA A 107 -5.95 -1.51 10.27
CA ALA A 107 -7.32 -1.14 9.97
C ALA A 107 -7.56 -0.98 8.46
N LYS A 108 -6.68 -0.25 7.77
CA LYS A 108 -6.77 -0.07 6.30
C LYS A 108 -6.61 -1.38 5.53
N SER A 109 -5.75 -2.28 6.01
CA SER A 109 -5.54 -3.58 5.37
C SER A 109 -6.75 -4.51 5.51
N ILE A 110 -7.43 -4.45 6.66
CA ILE A 110 -8.70 -5.16 6.89
C ILE A 110 -9.79 -4.58 5.99
N GLU A 111 -9.95 -3.26 5.96
CA GLU A 111 -10.95 -2.57 5.12
C GLU A 111 -10.81 -2.95 3.64
N LEU A 112 -9.57 -2.98 3.11
CA LEU A 112 -9.28 -3.43 1.75
C LEU A 112 -9.75 -4.87 1.53
N THR A 113 -9.40 -5.78 2.44
CA THR A 113 -9.75 -7.20 2.32
C THR A 113 -11.27 -7.39 2.31
N GLU A 114 -11.99 -6.71 3.20
CA GLU A 114 -13.45 -6.75 3.25
C GLU A 114 -14.10 -6.19 1.97
N ALA A 115 -13.55 -5.11 1.41
CA ALA A 115 -14.04 -4.54 0.17
C ALA A 115 -13.93 -5.55 -0.99
N CYS A 116 -12.79 -6.24 -1.12
CA CYS A 116 -12.59 -7.27 -2.13
C CYS A 116 -13.57 -8.45 -1.97
N ILE A 117 -13.86 -8.88 -0.73
CA ILE A 117 -14.83 -9.95 -0.46
C ILE A 117 -16.24 -9.53 -0.89
N ARG A 118 -16.67 -8.31 -0.54
CA ARG A 118 -17.98 -7.78 -0.94
C ARG A 118 -18.14 -7.73 -2.45
N ILE A 119 -17.13 -7.22 -3.16
CA ILE A 119 -17.14 -7.15 -4.63
C ILE A 119 -17.27 -8.54 -5.25
N LYS A 120 -16.50 -9.53 -4.76
CA LYS A 120 -16.63 -10.92 -5.22
C LYS A 120 -18.03 -11.50 -4.98
N ALA A 121 -18.64 -11.24 -3.82
CA ALA A 121 -19.98 -11.72 -3.51
C ALA A 121 -21.05 -11.09 -4.42
N THR A 122 -20.87 -9.83 -4.85
CA THR A 122 -21.78 -9.15 -5.78
C THR A 122 -21.65 -9.66 -7.22
N ILE A 123 -20.44 -10.01 -7.66
CA ILE A 123 -20.16 -10.45 -9.05
C ILE A 123 -20.42 -11.95 -9.24
N ALA A 124 -20.39 -12.76 -8.17
CA ALA A 124 -20.67 -14.19 -8.25
C ALA A 124 -22.08 -14.44 -8.83
N PRO A 125 -22.21 -15.24 -9.91
CA PRO A 125 -23.50 -15.49 -10.54
C PRO A 125 -24.47 -16.12 -9.54
N ARG A 126 -25.67 -15.55 -9.45
CA ARG A 126 -26.79 -15.98 -8.61
C ARG A 126 -27.40 -17.28 -9.14
N ASN A 127 -26.62 -18.36 -9.29
CA ASN A 127 -27.12 -19.63 -9.82
C ASN A 127 -26.48 -20.83 -9.13
N SER A 128 -27.04 -21.19 -7.97
CA SER A 128 -26.91 -22.52 -7.35
C SER A 128 -28.22 -22.98 -6.72
N ALA A 129 -29.36 -22.54 -7.27
CA ALA A 129 -30.68 -23.04 -6.92
C ALA A 129 -31.37 -23.64 -8.15
N SER A 130 -30.76 -24.67 -8.74
CA SER A 130 -31.46 -25.55 -9.65
C SER A 130 -30.92 -26.97 -9.48
N ASN A 131 -31.85 -27.92 -9.36
CA ASN A 131 -31.67 -29.37 -9.29
C ASN A 131 -31.49 -29.99 -7.89
N TYR A 132 -32.53 -29.90 -7.06
CA TYR A 132 -32.85 -30.96 -6.08
C TYR A 132 -34.37 -31.13 -5.95
N TRP A 133 -35.04 -31.53 -7.04
CA TRP A 133 -36.35 -32.20 -6.99
C TRP A 133 -36.50 -33.07 -8.25
N ASN A 134 -35.89 -34.25 -8.24
CA ASN A 134 -36.27 -35.42 -9.02
C ASN A 134 -36.31 -36.61 -8.07
#